data_AF-A0A2V7XRQ1-F1
#
_entry.id   AF-A0A2V7XRQ1-F1
#
_cell.length_a   1.000
_cell.length_b   1.000
_cell.length_c   1.000
_cell.angle_alpha   90.00
_cell.angle_beta   90.00
_cell.angle_gamma   90.00
#
_symmetry.space_group_name_H-M   'P 1'
#
loop_
_entity.id
_entity.type
_entity.pdbx_description
1 polymer ?
#
loop_
_entity_poly.entity_id
_entity_poly.type
_entity_poly.pdbx_seq_one_letter_code
_entity_poly.pdbx_strand_id
1 'polypeptide(L)'
;MRRNAIYAALLAATCLVVFAPAYSAGITNWDDDIYLRTPVFTTYVMGNFHPLTMLSFAISGRNPIGLHATNVVLHAITAILLFFLIVELSGSQFPAFVGALIWAIHPLRVESVVWIAERKDVLCGLFYVAALIAYVRKKFWLTFAFFVLALLSKGMAVS
;
A
#
# COMPACT_ATOMS: atom_id res chain seq x y z
N MET A 1 21.65 -13.25 1.24
CA MET A 1 21.03 -12.26 2.14
C MET A 1 21.42 -10.81 1.81
N ARG A 2 22.72 -10.47 1.69
CA ARG A 2 23.18 -9.08 1.39
C ARG A 2 22.55 -8.45 0.13
N ARG A 3 22.39 -9.20 -0.98
CA ARG A 3 21.76 -8.71 -2.22
C ARG A 3 20.28 -8.34 -2.05
N ASN A 4 19.51 -9.09 -1.24
CA ASN A 4 18.09 -8.78 -1.00
C ASN A 4 17.92 -7.44 -0.27
N ALA A 5 18.79 -7.17 0.70
CA ALA A 5 18.76 -5.90 1.44
C ALA A 5 19.06 -4.72 0.50
N ILE A 6 20.00 -4.88 -0.44
CA ILE A 6 20.31 -3.85 -1.44
C ILE A 6 19.09 -3.60 -2.33
N TYR A 7 18.46 -4.63 -2.91
CA TYR A 7 17.29 -4.45 -3.76
C TYR A 7 16.10 -3.83 -3.01
N ALA A 8 15.85 -4.26 -1.77
CA ALA A 8 14.80 -3.67 -0.94
C ALA A 8 15.08 -2.19 -0.63
N ALA A 9 16.32 -1.83 -0.30
CA ALA A 9 16.72 -0.45 -0.06
C ALA A 9 16.59 0.42 -1.33
N LEU A 10 16.98 -0.13 -2.49
CA LEU A 10 16.82 0.56 -3.78
C LEU A 10 15.35 0.79 -4.13
N LEU A 11 14.47 -0.19 -3.90
CA LEU A 11 13.03 -0.04 -4.11
C LEU A 11 12.45 1.04 -3.19
N ALA A 12 12.79 1.00 -1.89
CA ALA A 12 12.35 2.02 -0.93
C ALA A 12 12.82 3.42 -1.33
N ALA A 13 14.11 3.58 -1.64
CA ALA A 13 14.68 4.85 -2.09
C ALA A 13 14.01 5.34 -3.38
N THR A 14 13.74 4.44 -4.32
CA THR A 14 13.06 4.78 -5.58
C THR A 14 11.65 5.31 -5.30
N CYS A 15 10.85 4.64 -4.47
CA CYS A 15 9.52 5.13 -4.11
C CYS A 15 9.59 6.50 -3.43
N LEU A 16 10.51 6.71 -2.48
CA LEU A 16 10.66 7.99 -1.80
C LEU A 16 11.04 9.12 -2.76
N VAL A 17 11.93 8.86 -3.73
CA VAL A 17 12.36 9.86 -4.72
C VAL A 17 11.26 10.16 -5.73
N VAL A 18 10.64 9.13 -6.30
CA VAL A 18 9.61 9.28 -7.34
C VAL A 18 8.37 10.01 -6.80
N PHE A 19 7.98 9.72 -5.55
CA PHE A 19 6.83 10.35 -4.91
C PHE A 19 7.19 11.55 -4.03
N ALA A 20 8.45 12.01 -4.04
CA ALA A 20 8.87 13.19 -3.29
C ALA A 20 8.01 14.45 -3.56
N PRO A 21 7.53 14.72 -4.79
CA PRO A 21 6.65 15.86 -5.04
C PRO A 21 5.35 15.85 -4.22
N ALA A 22 4.86 14.67 -3.82
CA ALA A 22 3.64 14.55 -3.00
C ALA A 22 3.78 15.25 -1.64
N TYR A 23 4.98 15.33 -1.07
CA TYR A 23 5.20 16.00 0.21
C TYR A 23 5.04 17.52 0.16
N SER A 24 5.11 18.10 -1.04
CA SER A 24 4.85 19.53 -1.24
C SER A 24 3.37 19.81 -1.52
N ALA A 25 2.55 18.77 -1.72
CA ALA A 25 1.12 18.92 -1.87
C ALA A 25 0.44 19.13 -0.51
N GLY A 26 -0.56 20.01 -0.49
CA GLY A 26 -1.49 20.12 0.62
C GLY A 26 -2.62 19.08 0.51
N ILE A 27 -3.58 19.13 1.44
CA ILE A 27 -4.84 18.41 1.27
C ILE A 27 -5.63 19.10 0.14
N THR A 28 -5.85 18.38 -0.93
CA THR A 28 -6.57 18.81 -2.13
C THR A 28 -8.03 18.35 -2.10
N ASN A 29 -8.84 18.86 -3.02
CA ASN A 29 -10.26 18.48 -3.13
C ASN A 29 -10.47 16.98 -3.42
N TRP A 30 -9.45 16.28 -3.92
CA TRP A 30 -9.46 14.85 -4.22
C TRP A 30 -9.13 13.97 -3.00
N ASP A 31 -8.79 14.58 -1.87
CA ASP A 31 -8.33 13.87 -0.67
C ASP A 31 -9.46 13.54 0.33
N ASP A 32 -10.72 13.77 -0.05
CA ASP A 32 -11.92 13.39 0.68
C ASP A 32 -11.77 13.54 2.21
N ASP A 33 -11.63 14.78 2.70
CA ASP A 33 -11.29 15.05 4.12
C ASP A 33 -12.29 14.48 5.14
N ILE A 34 -13.47 14.03 4.68
CA ILE A 34 -14.45 13.25 5.42
C ILE A 34 -13.79 12.06 6.15
N TYR A 35 -12.82 11.39 5.53
CA TYR A 35 -12.08 10.26 6.15
C TYR A 35 -11.42 10.63 7.50
N LEU A 36 -11.07 11.91 7.71
CA LEU A 36 -10.40 12.40 8.92
C LEU A 36 -11.36 12.75 10.08
N ARG A 37 -12.68 12.59 9.86
CA ARG A 37 -13.73 13.00 10.81
C ARG A 37 -14.73 11.89 11.10
N THR A 38 -14.72 10.81 10.32
CA THR A 38 -15.74 9.77 10.40
C THR A 38 -15.41 8.71 11.47
N PRO A 39 -16.39 8.29 12.30
CA PRO A 39 -16.24 7.18 13.23
C PRO A 39 -15.85 5.87 12.54
N VAL A 40 -14.87 5.16 13.10
CA VAL A 40 -14.41 3.87 12.57
C VAL A 40 -15.46 2.77 12.85
N PHE A 41 -15.64 1.84 11.90
CA PHE A 41 -16.49 0.62 11.99
C PHE A 41 -18.01 0.79 11.94
N THR A 42 -18.57 1.99 12.03
CA THR A 42 -20.03 2.16 12.12
C THR A 42 -20.68 2.80 10.89
N THR A 43 -19.88 3.31 9.95
CA THR A 43 -20.39 4.12 8.84
C THR A 43 -19.76 3.74 7.51
N TYR A 44 -20.49 4.04 6.43
CA TYR A 44 -19.98 4.01 5.06
C TYR A 44 -19.48 5.41 4.69
N VAL A 45 -18.39 5.49 3.95
CA VAL A 45 -17.89 6.75 3.37
C VAL A 45 -17.93 6.60 1.86
N MET A 46 -18.59 7.53 1.16
CA MET A 46 -18.70 7.48 -0.30
C MET A 46 -19.21 6.12 -0.82
N GLY A 47 -20.20 5.53 -0.13
CA GLY A 47 -20.78 4.22 -0.46
C GLY A 47 -19.91 3.01 -0.13
N ASN A 48 -18.73 3.19 0.47
CA ASN A 48 -17.79 2.11 0.77
C ASN A 48 -17.65 1.85 2.28
N PHE A 49 -17.57 0.57 2.66
CA PHE A 49 -17.23 0.15 4.01
C PHE A 49 -15.77 -0.34 4.06
N HIS A 50 -14.88 0.51 4.56
CA HIS A 50 -13.43 0.24 4.64
C HIS A 50 -12.89 0.68 6.01
N PRO A 51 -13.23 -0.03 7.09
CA PRO A 51 -12.90 0.39 8.44
C PRO A 51 -11.39 0.41 8.72
N LEU A 52 -10.58 -0.41 8.04
CA LEU A 52 -9.12 -0.39 8.24
C LEU A 52 -8.49 0.90 7.69
N THR A 53 -9.00 1.39 6.56
CA THR A 53 -8.62 2.69 5.99
C THR A 53 -8.97 3.82 6.95
N MET A 54 -10.19 3.80 7.50
CA MET A 54 -10.65 4.81 8.45
C MET A 54 -9.84 4.79 9.75
N LEU A 55 -9.53 3.59 10.26
CA LEU A 55 -8.66 3.42 11.42
C LEU A 55 -7.27 4.02 11.15
N SER A 56 -6.70 3.76 9.97
CA SER A 56 -5.41 4.33 9.58
C SER A 56 -5.43 5.85 9.58
N PHE A 57 -6.52 6.48 9.12
CA PHE A 57 -6.67 7.94 9.20
C PHE A 57 -6.81 8.45 10.63
N ALA A 58 -7.61 7.77 11.45
CA ALA A 58 -7.81 8.15 12.85
C ALA A 58 -6.50 8.22 13.65
N ILE A 59 -5.50 7.39 13.31
CA ILE A 59 -4.18 7.39 13.97
C ILE A 59 -3.13 8.29 13.29
N SER A 60 -3.38 8.81 12.09
CA SER A 60 -2.35 9.52 11.29
C SER A 60 -2.30 11.05 11.51
N GLY A 61 -3.21 11.58 12.32
CA GLY A 61 -3.36 13.03 12.48
C GLY A 61 -3.81 13.72 11.19
N ARG A 62 -3.59 15.04 11.09
CA ARG A 62 -4.07 15.88 9.97
C ARG A 62 -2.96 16.64 9.24
N ASN A 63 -1.70 16.34 9.52
CA ASN A 63 -0.59 16.96 8.83
C ASN A 63 -0.50 16.39 7.39
N PRO A 64 -0.57 17.22 6.33
CA PRO A 64 -0.57 16.74 4.94
C PRO A 64 0.68 15.92 4.59
N ILE A 65 1.86 16.36 5.04
CA ILE A 65 3.13 15.66 4.83
C ILE A 65 3.08 14.27 5.44
N GLY A 66 2.60 14.15 6.69
CA GLY A 66 2.45 12.86 7.37
C GLY A 66 1.45 11.92 6.67
N LEU A 67 0.37 12.50 6.13
CA LEU A 67 -0.65 11.74 5.40
C LEU A 67 -0.11 11.17 4.09
N HIS A 68 0.58 11.98 3.28
CA HIS A 68 1.27 11.50 2.07
C HIS A 68 2.39 10.51 2.41
N ALA A 69 3.16 10.77 3.48
CA ALA A 69 4.24 9.87 3.91
C ALA A 69 3.75 8.47 4.23
N THR A 70 2.59 8.35 4.87
CA THR A 70 2.00 7.04 5.15
C THR A 70 1.72 6.29 3.85
N ASN A 71 1.11 6.93 2.85
CA ASN A 71 0.79 6.27 1.58
C ASN A 71 2.07 5.85 0.82
N VAL A 72 3.08 6.73 0.76
CA VAL A 72 4.37 6.42 0.12
C VAL A 72 5.09 5.27 0.84
N VAL A 73 5.08 5.24 2.18
CA VAL A 73 5.67 4.15 2.96
C VAL A 73 4.94 2.83 2.72
N LEU A 74 3.60 2.83 2.73
CA LEU A 74 2.81 1.64 2.43
C LEU A 74 3.08 1.12 1.01
N HIS A 75 3.20 2.01 0.03
CA HIS A 75 3.58 1.67 -1.35
C HIS A 75 4.98 1.07 -1.43
N ALA A 76 5.96 1.67 -0.76
CA ALA A 76 7.33 1.16 -0.70
C ALA A 76 7.41 -0.24 -0.07
N ILE A 77 6.69 -0.47 1.03
CA ILE A 77 6.61 -1.81 1.65
C ILE A 77 5.97 -2.80 0.67
N THR A 78 4.92 -2.40 -0.04
CA THR A 78 4.26 -3.25 -1.04
C THR A 78 5.20 -3.61 -2.19
N ALA A 79 6.01 -2.66 -2.69
CA ALA A 79 7.03 -2.94 -3.71
C ALA A 79 8.07 -3.97 -3.23
N ILE A 80 8.50 -3.85 -1.97
CA ILE A 80 9.45 -4.79 -1.37
C ILE A 80 8.82 -6.18 -1.22
N LEU A 81 7.56 -6.25 -0.76
CA LEU A 81 6.84 -7.53 -0.69
C LEU A 81 6.67 -8.14 -2.08
N LEU A 82 6.33 -7.33 -3.09
CA LEU A 82 6.20 -7.79 -4.47
C LEU A 82 7.52 -8.37 -5.00
N PHE A 83 8.64 -7.73 -4.69
CA PHE A 83 9.97 -8.28 -4.97
C PHE A 83 10.14 -9.67 -4.36
N PHE A 84 9.84 -9.85 -3.06
CA PHE A 84 9.97 -11.16 -2.42
C PHE A 84 9.00 -12.21 -2.98
N LEU A 85 7.76 -11.81 -3.30
CA LEU A 85 6.79 -12.68 -3.94
C LEU A 85 7.32 -13.17 -5.30
N ILE A 86 7.84 -12.27 -6.14
CA ILE A 86 8.36 -12.67 -7.46
C ILE A 86 9.63 -13.52 -7.30
N VAL A 87 10.48 -13.27 -6.28
CA VAL A 87 11.62 -14.15 -5.99
C VAL A 87 11.14 -15.57 -5.64
N GLU A 88 10.09 -15.71 -4.82
CA GLU A 88 9.53 -17.02 -4.47
C GLU A 88 8.93 -17.75 -5.67
N LEU A 89 8.29 -17.02 -6.58
CA LEU A 89 7.66 -17.59 -7.77
C LEU A 89 8.63 -17.94 -8.89
N SER A 90 9.66 -17.10 -9.10
CA SER A 90 10.59 -17.21 -10.24
C SER A 90 11.95 -17.84 -9.89
N GLY A 91 12.31 -17.88 -8.60
CA GLY A 91 13.64 -18.29 -8.14
C GLY A 91 14.77 -17.32 -8.47
N SER A 92 14.49 -16.17 -9.10
CA SER A 92 15.52 -15.24 -9.59
C SER A 92 15.37 -13.83 -9.05
N GLN A 93 16.44 -13.31 -8.43
CA GLN A 93 16.41 -12.00 -7.76
C GLN A 93 16.38 -10.83 -8.73
N PHE A 94 17.09 -10.91 -9.85
CA PHE A 94 17.20 -9.76 -10.76
C PHE A 94 15.90 -9.49 -11.53
N PRO A 95 15.25 -10.49 -12.17
CA PRO A 95 13.93 -10.30 -12.78
C PRO A 95 12.87 -9.87 -11.77
N ALA A 96 12.92 -10.42 -10.54
CA ALA A 96 12.03 -9.99 -9.47
C ALA A 96 12.21 -8.51 -9.10
N PHE A 97 13.46 -8.05 -9.01
CA PHE A 97 13.77 -6.65 -8.77
C PHE A 97 13.26 -5.76 -9.90
N VAL A 98 13.50 -6.14 -11.16
CA VAL A 98 13.02 -5.38 -12.33
C VAL A 98 11.49 -5.31 -12.34
N GLY A 99 10.79 -6.43 -12.09
CA GLY A 99 9.32 -6.44 -12.02
C GLY A 99 8.76 -5.56 -10.90
N ALA A 100 9.36 -5.63 -9.70
CA ALA A 100 8.98 -4.77 -8.59
C ALA A 100 9.30 -3.29 -8.84
N LEU A 101 10.42 -3.00 -9.52
CA LEU A 101 10.81 -1.64 -9.88
C LEU A 101 9.84 -1.03 -10.89
N ILE A 102 9.45 -1.78 -11.93
CA ILE A 102 8.43 -1.37 -12.89
C ILE A 102 7.13 -1.02 -12.17
N TRP A 103 6.69 -1.85 -11.23
CA TRP A 103 5.50 -1.59 -10.42
C TRP A 103 5.65 -0.33 -9.56
N ALA A 104 6.82 -0.14 -8.93
CA ALA A 104 7.10 0.95 -8.01
C ALA A 104 7.04 2.33 -8.70
N ILE A 105 7.49 2.42 -9.95
CA ILE A 105 7.56 3.67 -10.72
C ILE A 105 6.40 3.84 -11.72
N HIS A 106 5.48 2.88 -11.78
CA HIS A 106 4.44 2.87 -12.80
C HIS A 106 3.51 4.10 -12.67
N PRO A 107 3.26 4.88 -13.74
CA PRO A 107 2.40 6.07 -13.66
C PRO A 107 0.99 5.82 -13.12
N LEU A 108 0.40 4.64 -13.40
CA LEU A 108 -0.90 4.23 -12.83
C LEU A 108 -0.92 4.15 -11.29
N ARG A 109 0.24 4.23 -10.61
CA ARG A 109 0.30 4.27 -9.14
C ARG A 109 0.14 5.67 -8.58
N VAL A 110 0.22 6.72 -9.42
CA VAL A 110 0.16 8.10 -8.96
C VAL A 110 -1.14 8.38 -8.21
N GLU A 111 -2.29 8.00 -8.74
CA GLU A 111 -3.58 8.19 -8.06
C GLU A 111 -3.62 7.46 -6.72
N SER A 112 -3.26 6.17 -6.70
CA SER A 112 -3.28 5.36 -5.48
C SER A 112 -2.33 5.87 -4.38
N VAL A 113 -1.19 6.46 -4.75
CA VAL A 113 -0.13 6.83 -3.80
C VAL A 113 -0.22 8.31 -3.39
N VAL A 114 -0.49 9.20 -4.34
CA VAL A 114 -0.44 10.65 -4.12
C VAL A 114 -1.73 11.15 -3.48
N TRP A 115 -2.89 10.66 -3.90
CA TRP A 115 -4.14 11.03 -3.25
C TRP A 115 -4.19 10.41 -1.86
N ILE A 116 -4.32 11.25 -0.85
CA ILE A 116 -4.41 10.86 0.55
C ILE A 116 -5.57 9.87 0.71
N ALA A 117 -6.74 10.19 0.15
CA ALA A 117 -7.95 9.35 0.20
C ALA A 117 -7.77 7.95 -0.38
N GLU A 118 -6.81 7.75 -1.30
CA GLU A 118 -6.47 6.44 -1.85
C GLU A 118 -5.56 5.60 -0.94
N ARG A 119 -5.45 5.99 0.34
CA ARG A 119 -4.93 5.13 1.39
C ARG A 119 -5.58 3.73 1.40
N LYS A 120 -6.86 3.66 1.03
CA LYS A 120 -7.59 2.40 0.81
C LYS A 120 -6.91 1.49 -0.20
N ASP A 121 -6.36 2.04 -1.29
CA ASP A 121 -5.72 1.28 -2.36
C ASP A 121 -4.37 0.74 -1.94
N VAL A 122 -3.53 1.59 -1.34
CA VAL A 122 -2.19 1.17 -0.90
C VAL A 122 -2.26 0.17 0.27
N LEU A 123 -3.23 0.30 1.18
CA LEU A 123 -3.48 -0.71 2.22
C LEU A 123 -4.00 -2.03 1.62
N CYS A 124 -4.98 -1.95 0.71
CA CYS A 124 -5.51 -3.13 0.05
C CYS A 124 -4.41 -3.89 -0.71
N GLY A 125 -3.62 -3.18 -1.53
CA GLY A 125 -2.49 -3.75 -2.26
C GLY A 125 -1.43 -4.39 -1.34
N LEU A 126 -1.08 -3.72 -0.25
CA LEU A 126 -0.14 -4.25 0.75
C LEU A 126 -0.59 -5.59 1.32
N PHE A 127 -1.81 -5.63 1.85
CA PHE A 127 -2.35 -6.82 2.50
C PHE A 127 -2.67 -7.92 1.50
N TYR A 128 -3.07 -7.58 0.27
CA TYR A 128 -3.29 -8.55 -0.79
C TYR A 128 -1.99 -9.26 -1.18
N VAL A 129 -0.90 -8.51 -1.40
CA VAL A 129 0.42 -9.11 -1.70
C VAL A 129 0.93 -9.93 -0.52
N ALA A 130 0.75 -9.46 0.72
CA ALA A 130 1.09 -10.23 1.92
C ALA A 130 0.31 -11.55 2.01
N ALA A 131 -0.98 -11.55 1.65
CA ALA A 131 -1.81 -12.75 1.58
C ALA A 131 -1.29 -13.74 0.52
N LEU A 132 -0.87 -13.26 -0.65
CA LEU A 132 -0.26 -14.09 -1.70
C LEU A 132 1.04 -14.74 -1.24
N ILE A 133 1.94 -13.99 -0.58
CA ILE A 133 3.18 -14.55 -0.02
C ILE A 133 2.85 -15.63 1.01
N ALA A 134 1.93 -15.34 1.94
CA ALA A 134 1.50 -16.32 2.93
C ALA A 134 0.90 -17.58 2.28
N TYR A 135 0.16 -17.42 1.19
CA TYR A 135 -0.45 -18.52 0.45
C TYR A 135 0.59 -19.40 -0.22
N VAL A 136 1.56 -18.81 -0.94
CA VAL A 136 2.69 -19.53 -1.56
C VAL A 136 3.48 -20.32 -0.52
N ARG A 137 3.65 -19.76 0.68
CA ARG A 137 4.31 -20.41 1.83
C ARG A 137 3.42 -21.40 2.60
N LYS A 138 2.21 -21.68 2.12
CA LYS A 138 1.22 -22.59 2.74
C LYS A 138 0.85 -22.20 4.18
N LYS A 139 0.86 -20.90 4.51
CA LYS A 139 0.45 -20.35 5.81
C LYS A 139 -0.99 -19.84 5.74
N PHE A 140 -1.93 -20.76 5.56
CA PHE A 140 -3.34 -20.43 5.27
C PHE A 140 -4.01 -19.51 6.30
N TRP A 141 -3.71 -19.66 7.59
CA TRP A 141 -4.21 -18.74 8.62
C TRP A 141 -3.75 -17.30 8.40
N LEU A 142 -2.49 -17.09 8.00
CA LEU A 142 -1.97 -15.77 7.67
C LEU A 142 -2.53 -15.27 6.34
N THR A 143 -2.72 -16.14 5.35
CA THR A 143 -3.41 -15.81 4.10
C THR A 143 -4.80 -15.26 4.39
N PHE A 144 -5.58 -15.98 5.21
CA PHE A 144 -6.93 -15.56 5.58
C PHE A 144 -6.90 -14.22 6.34
N ALA A 145 -6.02 -14.08 7.34
CA ALA A 145 -5.89 -12.84 8.10
C ALA A 145 -5.54 -11.64 7.21
N PHE A 146 -4.53 -11.75 6.34
CA PHE A 146 -4.15 -10.66 5.43
C PHE A 146 -5.24 -10.39 4.38
N PHE A 147 -5.92 -11.42 3.88
CA PHE A 147 -7.02 -11.23 2.94
C PHE A 147 -8.20 -10.47 3.59
N VAL A 148 -8.55 -10.79 4.83
CA VAL A 148 -9.55 -10.02 5.60
C VAL A 148 -9.10 -8.58 5.79
N LEU A 149 -7.83 -8.31 6.09
CA LEU A 149 -7.32 -6.95 6.20
C LEU A 149 -7.38 -6.19 4.85
N ALA A 150 -7.13 -6.87 3.73
CA ALA A 150 -7.29 -6.28 2.40
C ALA A 150 -8.77 -5.92 2.14
N LEU A 151 -9.71 -6.82 2.47
CA LEU A 151 -11.15 -6.56 2.36
C LEU A 151 -11.62 -5.37 3.21
N LEU A 152 -11.12 -5.29 4.45
CA LEU A 152 -11.43 -4.17 5.35
C LEU A 152 -10.77 -2.85 4.93
N SER A 153 -9.81 -2.90 4.00
CA SER A 153 -9.18 -1.71 3.39
C SER A 153 -9.95 -1.22 2.17
N LYS A 154 -10.38 -2.15 1.29
CA LYS A 154 -11.22 -1.86 0.12
C LYS A 154 -11.91 -3.14 -0.34
N GLY A 155 -13.23 -3.08 -0.54
CA GLY A 155 -14.04 -4.21 -1.03
C GLY A 155 -13.61 -4.76 -2.40
N MET A 156 -12.81 -4.00 -3.16
CA MET A 156 -12.25 -4.41 -4.46
C MET A 156 -11.39 -5.69 -4.38
N ALA A 157 -10.95 -6.11 -3.18
CA ALA A 157 -10.21 -7.36 -3.03
C ALA A 157 -10.98 -8.64 -3.47
N VAL A 158 -12.31 -8.55 -3.70
CA VAL A 158 -13.17 -9.64 -4.19
C VAL A 158 -13.90 -9.35 -5.52
N SER A 159 -13.65 -8.20 -6.15
CA SER A 159 -14.32 -7.79 -7.41
C SER A 159 -13.42 -7.92 -8.62
#